data_AF-Q6ANE5-F1
#
_entry.id   AF-Q6ANE5-F1
#
_cell.length_a   1.000
_cell.length_b   1.000
_cell.length_c   1.000
_cell.angle_alpha   90.00
_cell.angle_beta   90.00
_cell.angle_gamma   90.00
#
_symmetry.space_group_name_H-M   'P 1'
#
loop_
_entity.id
_entity.type
_entity.pdbx_description
1 polymer ?
#
loop_
_entity_poly.entity_id
_entity_poly.type
_entity_poly.pdbx_seq_one_letter_code
_entity_poly.pdbx_strand_id
1 'polypeptide(L)'
;MLDYYLAVKAIKKLLDNLADQSEIERYTGHATISHICDEIEKILKDREVNLNSASEKISSLRLHAAQACALVDSIHPFEQHISQCHSSLATLEQMLDSLDIDLSYQ
;
A
#
# COMPACT_ATOMS: atom_id res chain seq x y z
N MET A 1 -15.08 9.66 6.55
CA MET A 1 -14.47 8.32 6.46
C MET A 1 -13.55 8.37 5.27
N LEU A 2 -12.23 8.20 5.45
CA LEU A 2 -11.33 8.08 4.30
C LEU A 2 -11.77 6.82 3.57
N ASP A 3 -12.15 6.94 2.30
CA ASP A 3 -12.54 5.79 1.50
C ASP A 3 -11.27 4.94 1.28
N TYR A 4 -11.28 3.72 1.79
CA TYR A 4 -10.14 2.80 1.65
C TYR A 4 -9.74 2.61 0.18
N TYR A 5 -10.72 2.57 -0.72
CA TYR A 5 -10.45 2.47 -2.15
C TYR A 5 -9.74 3.71 -2.68
N LEU A 6 -10.05 4.89 -2.12
CA LEU A 6 -9.35 6.12 -2.47
C LEU A 6 -7.90 6.10 -1.97
N ALA A 7 -7.66 5.56 -0.77
CA ALA A 7 -6.32 5.37 -0.20
C ALA A 7 -5.47 4.44 -1.09
N VAL A 8 -5.99 3.28 -1.49
CA VAL A 8 -5.25 2.37 -2.38
C VAL A 8 -5.02 2.99 -3.75
N LYS A 9 -6.03 3.64 -4.35
CA LYS A 9 -5.87 4.34 -5.63
C LYS A 9 -4.81 5.44 -5.57
N ALA A 10 -4.73 6.16 -4.45
CA ALA A 10 -3.71 7.17 -4.24
C ALA A 10 -2.31 6.55 -4.21
N ILE A 11 -2.11 5.44 -3.50
CA ILE A 11 -0.83 4.71 -3.50
C ILE A 11 -0.47 4.24 -4.91
N LYS A 12 -1.39 3.60 -5.64
CA LYS A 12 -1.16 3.13 -7.02
C LYS A 12 -0.69 4.27 -7.92
N LYS A 13 -1.39 5.40 -7.87
CA LYS A 13 -1.04 6.60 -8.66
C LYS A 13 0.32 7.17 -8.26
N LEU A 14 0.69 7.16 -6.98
CA LEU A 14 2.02 7.60 -6.55
C LEU A 14 3.09 6.68 -7.10
N LEU A 15 2.92 5.36 -6.97
CA LEU A 15 3.85 4.35 -7.47
C LEU A 15 4.09 4.51 -8.97
N ASP A 16 3.03 4.62 -9.77
CA ASP A 16 3.12 4.72 -11.23
C ASP A 16 3.91 5.95 -11.71
N ASN A 17 4.02 7.00 -10.89
CA ASN A 17 4.76 8.22 -11.22
C ASN A 17 6.19 8.23 -10.66
N LEU A 18 6.62 7.26 -9.85
CA LEU A 18 7.93 7.31 -9.16
C LEU A 18 9.14 7.27 -10.10
N ALA A 19 8.99 6.73 -11.31
CA ALA A 19 10.08 6.48 -12.24
C ALA A 19 10.79 7.78 -12.69
N ASP A 20 9.99 8.81 -12.94
CA ASP A 20 10.44 10.09 -13.51
C ASP A 20 10.67 11.17 -12.44
N GLN A 21 10.54 10.80 -11.16
CA GLN A 21 10.61 11.73 -10.03
C GLN A 21 12.05 11.89 -9.52
N SER A 22 12.37 13.09 -9.05
CA SER A 22 13.61 13.38 -8.34
C SER A 22 13.72 12.59 -7.03
N GLU A 23 14.93 12.54 -6.45
CA GLU A 23 15.17 11.85 -5.18
C GLU A 23 14.28 12.37 -4.04
N ILE A 24 14.12 13.69 -3.93
CA ILE A 24 13.26 14.33 -2.92
C ILE A 24 11.79 13.95 -3.12
N GLU A 25 11.34 13.93 -4.38
CA GLU A 25 9.98 13.52 -4.72
C GLU A 25 9.74 12.03 -4.42
N ARG A 26 10.71 11.15 -4.71
CA ARG A 26 10.63 9.72 -4.33
C ARG A 26 10.56 9.54 -2.81
N TYR A 27 11.36 10.28 -2.04
CA TYR A 27 11.27 10.27 -0.58
C TYR A 27 9.90 10.73 -0.08
N THR A 28 9.36 11.82 -0.66
CA THR A 28 8.03 12.34 -0.33
C THR A 28 6.94 11.33 -0.69
N GLY A 29 7.09 10.66 -1.84
CA GLY A 29 6.23 9.55 -2.27
C GLY A 29 6.24 8.39 -1.27
N HIS A 30 7.42 7.92 -0.85
CA HIS A 30 7.54 6.89 0.18
C HIS A 30 6.89 7.28 1.51
N ALA A 31 7.13 8.51 1.98
CA ALA A 31 6.52 9.01 3.23
C ALA A 31 5.00 9.03 3.13
N THR A 32 4.46 9.44 1.97
CA THR A 32 3.02 9.46 1.70
C THR A 32 2.46 8.04 1.67
N ILE A 33 3.13 7.10 1.00
CA ILE A 33 2.72 5.68 0.97
C ILE A 33 2.71 5.11 2.39
N SER A 34 3.75 5.36 3.18
CA SER A 34 3.84 4.90 4.57
C SER A 34 2.71 5.45 5.43
N HIS A 35 2.40 6.74 5.29
CA HIS A 35 1.29 7.36 6.01
C HIS A 35 -0.07 6.74 5.62
N ILE A 36 -0.31 6.50 4.33
CA ILE A 36 -1.54 5.85 3.89
C ILE A 36 -1.61 4.41 4.42
N CYS A 37 -0.49 3.68 4.45
CA CYS A 37 -0.42 2.36 5.08
C CYS A 37 -0.82 2.39 6.56
N ASP A 38 -0.39 3.40 7.32
CA ASP A 38 -0.79 3.56 8.74
C ASP A 38 -2.31 3.77 8.88
N GLU A 39 -2.90 4.61 8.03
CA GLU A 39 -4.36 4.84 8.02
C GLU A 39 -5.13 3.57 7.64
N ILE A 40 -4.60 2.77 6.71
CA ILE A 40 -5.16 1.46 6.35
C ILE A 40 -5.11 0.50 7.54
N GLU A 41 -3.96 0.37 8.21
CA GLU A 41 -3.83 -0.48 9.40
C GLU A 41 -4.81 -0.06 10.49
N LYS A 42 -5.01 1.25 10.67
CA LYS A 42 -5.96 1.80 11.63
C LYS A 42 -7.40 1.41 11.29
N ILE A 43 -7.83 1.56 10.03
CA ILE A 43 -9.18 1.16 9.59
C ILE A 43 -9.41 -0.34 9.81
N LEU A 44 -8.41 -1.18 9.49
CA LEU A 44 -8.50 -2.63 9.67
C LEU A 44 -8.60 -3.02 11.15
N LYS A 45 -7.85 -2.33 12.03
CA LYS A 45 -7.94 -2.49 13.49
C LYS A 45 -9.31 -2.08 14.03
N ASP A 46 -9.82 -0.93 13.60
CA ASP A 46 -11.12 -0.40 14.03
C ASP A 46 -12.29 -1.31 13.60
N ARG A 47 -12.11 -2.11 12.54
CA ARG A 47 -13.10 -3.08 12.02
C ARG A 47 -12.92 -4.51 12.56
N GLU A 48 -12.02 -4.76 13.52
CA GLU A 48 -11.74 -6.10 14.10
C GLU A 48 -11.41 -7.19 13.06
N VAL A 49 -10.87 -6.79 11.90
CA VAL A 49 -10.48 -7.71 10.82
C VAL A 49 -9.31 -8.55 11.29
N ASN A 50 -9.24 -9.84 10.91
CA ASN A 50 -8.06 -10.67 11.15
C ASN A 50 -6.80 -10.00 10.55
N LEU A 51 -5.99 -9.41 11.43
CA LEU A 51 -4.91 -8.49 11.08
C LEU A 51 -3.67 -9.18 10.52
N ASN A 52 -3.51 -10.50 10.68
CA ASN A 52 -2.23 -11.14 10.37
C ASN A 52 -1.91 -11.05 8.87
N SER A 53 -2.85 -11.41 8.00
CA SER A 53 -2.62 -11.39 6.56
C SER A 53 -2.54 -9.97 5.99
N ALA A 54 -3.37 -9.04 6.50
CA ALA A 54 -3.32 -7.65 6.05
C ALA A 54 -2.05 -6.93 6.53
N SER A 55 -1.60 -7.17 7.77
CA SER A 55 -0.36 -6.57 8.31
C SER A 55 0.88 -7.06 7.57
N GLU A 56 0.92 -8.33 7.17
CA GLU A 56 2.00 -8.88 6.33
C GLU A 56 2.04 -8.18 4.96
N LYS A 57 0.88 -7.95 4.34
CA LYS A 57 0.79 -7.25 3.05
C LYS A 57 1.17 -5.78 3.16
N ILE A 58 0.80 -5.11 4.24
CA ILE A 58 1.18 -3.72 4.49
C ILE A 58 2.68 -3.60 4.75
N SER A 59 3.25 -4.53 5.51
CA SER A 59 4.70 -4.60 5.73
C SER A 59 5.46 -4.83 4.41
N SER A 60 4.96 -5.73 3.58
CA SER A 60 5.52 -6.00 2.24
C SER A 60 5.43 -4.76 1.34
N LEU A 61 4.28 -4.06 1.36
CA LEU A 61 4.07 -2.83 0.62
C LEU A 61 5.06 -1.72 1.05
N ARG A 62 5.27 -1.52 2.36
CA ARG A 62 6.25 -0.55 2.86
C ARG A 62 7.67 -0.88 2.38
N LEU A 63 8.07 -2.15 2.46
CA LEU A 63 9.39 -2.60 2.02
C LEU A 63 9.60 -2.35 0.52
N HIS A 64 8.66 -2.78 -0.31
CA HIS A 64 8.76 -2.61 -1.76
C HIS A 64 8.65 -1.15 -2.18
N ALA A 65 7.87 -0.33 -1.47
CA ALA A 65 7.83 1.12 -1.70
C ALA A 65 9.18 1.76 -1.38
N ALA A 66 9.84 1.36 -0.29
CA ALA A 66 11.18 1.85 0.06
C ALA A 66 12.22 1.48 -1.02
N GLN A 67 12.16 0.24 -1.52
CA GLN A 67 13.03 -0.22 -2.61
C GLN A 67 12.71 0.50 -3.93
N ALA A 68 11.43 0.72 -4.26
CA ALA A 68 11.01 1.48 -5.44
C ALA A 68 11.42 2.97 -5.36
N CYS A 69 11.50 3.52 -4.15
CA CYS A 69 11.97 4.89 -3.95
C CYS A 69 13.50 5.01 -3.86
N ALA A 70 14.23 3.90 -4.07
CA ALA A 70 15.68 3.80 -3.92
C ALA A 70 16.20 4.22 -2.52
N LEU A 71 15.39 4.02 -1.48
CA LEU A 71 15.75 4.29 -0.08
C LEU A 71 16.47 3.12 0.58
N VAL A 72 16.37 1.93 -0.04
CA VAL A 72 17.01 0.69 0.39
C VAL A 72 17.64 0.05 -0.83
N ASP A 73 18.88 -0.42 -0.69
CA ASP A 73 19.57 -1.12 -1.77
C ASP A 73 18.78 -2.35 -2.22
N SER A 74 18.67 -2.53 -3.53
CA SER A 74 18.05 -3.70 -4.12
C SER A 74 18.84 -4.18 -5.33
N ILE A 75 18.91 -5.50 -5.47
CA ILE A 75 19.45 -6.18 -6.64
C ILE A 75 18.44 -6.25 -7.80
N HIS A 76 17.18 -5.91 -7.53
CA HIS A 76 16.09 -5.99 -8.48
C HIS A 76 15.77 -4.61 -9.07
N PRO A 77 15.27 -4.58 -10.32
CA PRO A 77 14.86 -3.33 -10.95
C PRO A 77 13.67 -2.71 -10.20
N PHE A 78 13.62 -1.38 -10.23
CA PHE A 78 12.57 -0.57 -9.62
C PHE A 78 11.15 -1.02 -10.03
N GLU A 79 10.97 -1.38 -11.30
CA GLU A 79 9.70 -1.82 -11.86
C GLU A 79 9.18 -3.10 -11.20
N GLN A 80 10.10 -3.99 -10.78
CA GLN A 80 9.72 -5.20 -10.04
C GLN A 80 9.13 -4.85 -8.68
N HIS A 81 9.69 -3.85 -8.00
CA HIS A 81 9.17 -3.38 -6.71
C HIS A 81 7.84 -2.67 -6.85
N ILE A 82 7.65 -1.86 -7.90
CA ILE A 82 6.33 -1.32 -8.24
C ILE A 82 5.31 -2.44 -8.45
N SER A 83 5.66 -3.47 -9.22
CA SER A 83 4.78 -4.61 -9.45
C SER A 83 4.44 -5.35 -8.15
N GLN A 84 5.38 -5.48 -7.22
CA GLN A 84 5.16 -6.10 -5.90
C GLN A 84 4.28 -5.23 -5.00
N CYS A 85 4.43 -3.90 -5.05
CA CYS A 85 3.52 -2.97 -4.39
C CYS A 85 2.09 -3.12 -4.92
N HIS A 86 1.91 -3.13 -6.25
CA HIS A 86 0.61 -3.34 -6.88
C HIS A 86 -0.04 -4.67 -6.48
N SER A 87 0.74 -5.75 -6.42
CA SER A 87 0.26 -7.06 -5.96
C SER A 87 -0.20 -7.04 -4.49
N SER A 88 0.56 -6.36 -3.63
CA SER A 88 0.19 -6.18 -2.21
C SER A 88 -1.09 -5.37 -2.07
N LEU A 89 -1.23 -4.29 -2.84
CA LEU A 89 -2.42 -3.44 -2.88
C LEU A 89 -3.65 -4.18 -3.41
N ALA A 90 -3.51 -4.97 -4.47
CA ALA A 90 -4.60 -5.77 -5.00
C ALA A 90 -5.10 -6.81 -3.99
N THR A 91 -4.19 -7.42 -3.23
CA THR A 91 -4.56 -8.35 -2.17
C THR A 91 -5.32 -7.63 -1.05
N LEU A 92 -4.86 -6.43 -0.66
CA LEU A 92 -5.54 -5.65 0.38
C LEU A 92 -6.92 -5.16 -0.08
N GLU A 93 -7.07 -4.73 -1.35
CA GLU A 93 -8.37 -4.41 -1.94
C GLU A 93 -9.33 -5.60 -1.86
N GLN A 94 -8.89 -6.81 -2.25
CA GLN A 94 -9.72 -8.01 -2.17
C GLN A 94 -10.12 -8.37 -0.73
N MET A 95 -9.21 -8.23 0.23
CA MET A 95 -9.54 -8.43 1.64
C MET A 95 -10.63 -7.46 2.09
N LEU A 96 -10.60 -6.22 1.60
CA LEU A 96 -11.58 -5.20 1.99
C LEU A 96 -12.90 -5.31 1.26
N ASP A 97 -12.90 -5.69 -0.02
CA ASP A 97 -14.10 -6.12 -0.74
C ASP A 97 -14.81 -7.23 0.06
N SER A 98 -14.06 -8.21 0.57
CA SER A 98 -14.65 -9.33 1.32
C SER A 98 -15.28 -8.91 2.66
N LEU A 99 -14.77 -7.85 3.28
CA LEU A 99 -15.27 -7.33 4.55
C LEU A 99 -16.51 -6.45 4.39
N ASP A 100 -16.57 -5.66 3.32
CA ASP A 100 -17.74 -4.83 3.02
C ASP A 100 -18.95 -5.71 2.63
N ILE A 101 -18.69 -6.84 1.98
CA ILE A 101 -19.72 -7.85 1.71
C ILE A 101 -20.25 -8.44 3.02
N ASP A 102 -19.39 -8.83 3.97
CA ASP A 102 -19.81 -9.49 5.22
C ASP A 102 -20.65 -8.56 6.12
N LEU A 103 -20.36 -7.26 6.12
CA LEU A 103 -21.14 -6.23 6.83
C LEU A 103 -22.49 -5.92 6.17
N SER A 104 -22.66 -6.24 4.89
CA SER A 104 -23.91 -6.01 4.15
C SER A 104 -24.98 -7.09 4.41
N TYR A 105 -24.59 -8.21 5.02
CA TYR A 105 -25.46 -9.36 5.30
C TYR A 105 -25.81 -9.52 6.80
N GLN A 106 -25.44 -8.55 7.65
CA GLN A 106 -25.86 -8.44 9.06
C GLN A 106 -26.93 -7.37 9.25
#